data_AF-A0A2K2VTN8-F1
#
_entry.id   AF-A0A2K2VTN8-F1
#
_cell.length_a   1.000
_cell.length_b   1.000
_cell.length_c   1.000
_cell.angle_alpha   90.00
_cell.angle_beta   90.00
_cell.angle_gamma   90.00
#
_symmetry.space_group_name_H-M   'P 1'
#
loop_
_entity.id
_entity.type
_entity.pdbx_description
1 polymer ?
#
loop_
_entity_poly.entity_id
_entity_poly.type
_entity_poly.pdbx_seq_one_letter_code
_entity_poly.pdbx_strand_id
1 'polypeptide(L)'
;MKVRKERRGGLVVLYLATALFCVSASGCAFVNVTLYQPALPLQEKVIEGEGPGKVLVMDISGVLTYEEEKKGGSFKEQVNLVARVKEELGKAAQDNEVKALVLRINTPGGTVSASDLLHHEIMQFKKGRNVKVVACFLGMATSGGYYVASAADHIVAQPTTLPGSIGTIALKFNVQG
;
A
#
# COMPACT_ATOMS: atom_id res chain seq x y z
N MET A 1 -57.30 -4.84 45.46
CA MET A 1 -56.94 -6.05 46.25
C MET A 1 -55.54 -6.49 45.88
N LYS A 2 -54.70 -6.74 46.89
CA LYS A 2 -53.24 -6.94 46.82
C LYS A 2 -52.95 -8.43 46.56
N VAL A 3 -52.29 -8.79 45.45
CA VAL A 3 -51.86 -10.16 45.16
C VAL A 3 -50.33 -10.26 45.21
N ARG A 4 -49.89 -11.39 45.75
CA ARG A 4 -48.66 -11.70 46.47
C ARG A 4 -47.50 -11.99 45.50
N LYS A 5 -46.34 -11.40 45.79
CA LYS A 5 -45.05 -11.55 45.07
C LYS A 5 -44.48 -12.97 45.27
N GLU A 6 -44.34 -13.75 44.20
CA GLU A 6 -43.71 -15.07 44.24
C GLU A 6 -42.23 -15.00 43.80
N ARG A 7 -41.33 -15.43 44.71
CA ARG A 7 -39.86 -15.32 44.64
C ARG A 7 -39.24 -16.38 43.71
N ARG A 8 -39.57 -16.40 42.40
CA ARG A 8 -38.94 -17.33 41.43
C ARG A 8 -37.74 -16.75 40.67
N GLY A 9 -37.62 -15.42 40.60
CA GLY A 9 -36.54 -14.77 39.83
C GLY A 9 -35.13 -14.88 40.45
N GLY A 10 -35.02 -14.93 41.78
CA GLY A 10 -33.70 -14.89 42.45
C GLY A 10 -32.85 -16.15 42.25
N LEU A 11 -33.49 -17.33 42.18
CA LEU A 11 -32.78 -18.60 41.99
C LEU A 11 -32.28 -18.74 40.55
N VAL A 12 -33.08 -18.33 39.56
CA VAL A 12 -32.72 -18.36 38.13
C VAL A 12 -31.58 -17.37 37.84
N VAL A 13 -31.61 -16.18 38.46
CA VAL A 13 -30.52 -15.19 38.34
C VAL A 13 -29.23 -15.70 38.97
N LEU A 14 -29.31 -16.43 40.08
CA LEU A 14 -28.13 -17.03 40.71
C LEU A 14 -27.51 -18.14 39.84
N TYR A 15 -28.34 -18.99 39.20
CA TYR A 15 -27.86 -20.03 38.27
C TYR A 15 -27.27 -19.44 36.97
N LEU A 16 -27.86 -18.38 36.44
CA LEU A 16 -27.31 -17.67 35.27
C LEU A 16 -25.98 -16.97 35.61
N ALA A 17 -25.87 -16.38 36.80
CA ALA A 17 -24.64 -15.74 37.25
C ALA A 17 -23.51 -16.75 37.50
N THR A 18 -23.80 -17.91 38.10
CA THR A 18 -22.80 -18.97 38.31
C THR A 18 -22.39 -19.65 37.00
N ALA A 19 -23.31 -19.84 36.06
CA ALA A 19 -23.00 -20.35 34.73
C ALA A 19 -22.08 -19.38 33.94
N LEU A 20 -22.35 -18.08 34.00
CA LEU A 20 -21.53 -17.06 33.33
C LEU A 20 -20.13 -16.96 33.94
N PHE A 21 -20.01 -17.12 35.26
CA PHE A 21 -18.73 -17.13 35.97
C PHE A 21 -17.87 -18.36 35.63
N CYS A 22 -18.48 -19.54 35.51
CA CYS A 22 -17.79 -20.77 35.08
C CYS A 22 -17.30 -20.71 33.61
N VAL A 23 -18.03 -20.03 32.73
CA VAL A 23 -17.60 -19.81 31.33
C VAL A 23 -16.40 -18.86 31.28
N SER A 24 -16.33 -17.85 32.14
CA SER A 24 -15.17 -16.95 32.23
C SER A 24 -13.93 -17.57 32.87
N ALA A 25 -14.10 -18.53 33.79
CA ALA A 25 -12.98 -19.14 34.53
C ALA A 25 -12.27 -20.26 33.75
N SER A 26 -12.89 -20.76 32.68
CA SER A 26 -12.36 -21.86 31.85
C SER A 26 -11.65 -21.36 30.59
N GLY A 27 -11.68 -20.05 30.34
CA GLY A 27 -11.08 -19.43 29.16
C GLY A 27 -9.61 -19.10 29.38
N CYS A 28 -8.72 -20.04 29.13
CA CYS A 28 -7.36 -19.68 28.70
C CYS A 28 -7.49 -18.94 27.37
N ALA A 29 -7.65 -17.63 27.41
CA ALA A 29 -7.55 -16.78 26.23
C ALA A 29 -6.08 -16.78 25.81
N PHE A 30 -5.70 -17.77 24.99
CA PHE A 30 -4.46 -17.73 24.23
C PHE A 30 -4.57 -16.56 23.26
N VAL A 31 -4.04 -15.39 23.65
CA VAL A 31 -3.79 -14.31 22.70
C VAL A 31 -2.64 -14.79 21.83
N ASN A 32 -2.98 -15.35 20.67
CA ASN A 32 -2.01 -15.68 19.65
C ASN A 32 -1.54 -14.37 19.02
N VAL A 33 -0.59 -13.69 19.69
CA VAL A 33 0.07 -12.51 19.14
C VAL A 33 1.01 -13.03 18.07
N THR A 34 0.51 -13.15 16.84
CA THR A 34 1.37 -13.36 15.69
C THR A 34 2.19 -12.09 15.51
N LEU A 35 3.41 -12.07 16.09
CA LEU A 35 4.39 -10.98 15.98
C LEU A 35 4.94 -10.81 14.54
N TYR A 36 4.45 -11.63 13.61
CA TYR A 36 4.73 -11.58 12.19
C TYR A 36 3.42 -11.30 11.46
N GLN A 37 3.22 -10.07 10.99
CA GLN A 37 2.12 -9.76 10.09
C GLN A 37 2.62 -10.07 8.67
N PRO A 38 2.29 -11.23 8.08
CA PRO A 38 2.66 -11.47 6.69
C PRO A 38 2.07 -10.35 5.84
N ALA A 39 2.81 -9.91 4.81
CA ALA A 39 2.28 -8.97 3.84
C ALA A 39 0.92 -9.48 3.34
N LEU A 40 -0.14 -8.72 3.62
CA LEU A 40 -1.49 -9.07 3.18
C LEU A 40 -1.51 -9.12 1.64
N PRO A 41 -2.26 -10.06 1.02
CA PRO A 41 -2.38 -10.10 -0.42
C PRO A 41 -2.94 -8.76 -0.93
N LEU A 42 -2.42 -8.23 -2.05
CA LEU A 42 -2.96 -6.97 -2.60
C LEU A 42 -4.46 -7.11 -2.81
N GLN A 43 -5.21 -6.17 -2.24
CA GLN A 43 -6.66 -6.07 -2.39
C GLN A 43 -6.97 -4.90 -3.32
N GLU A 44 -7.83 -5.16 -4.30
CA GLU A 44 -8.39 -4.10 -5.12
C GLU A 44 -9.34 -3.25 -4.28
N LYS A 45 -9.19 -1.93 -4.35
CA LYS A 45 -10.08 -0.98 -3.70
C LYS A 45 -10.62 -0.02 -4.76
N VAL A 46 -11.93 -0.01 -4.94
CA VAL A 46 -12.61 1.00 -5.74
C VAL A 46 -12.57 2.32 -4.97
N ILE A 47 -11.95 3.34 -5.57
CA ILE A 47 -11.91 4.68 -5.00
C ILE A 47 -13.23 5.38 -5.32
N GLU A 48 -13.58 5.43 -6.61
CA GLU A 48 -14.79 6.06 -7.15
C GLU A 48 -15.20 5.40 -8.49
N GLY A 49 -16.45 5.62 -8.91
CA GLY A 49 -16.99 5.23 -10.22
C GLY A 49 -17.72 3.88 -10.25
N GLU A 50 -18.66 3.74 -11.20
CA GLU A 50 -19.48 2.54 -11.42
C GLU A 50 -19.42 2.05 -12.89
N GLY A 51 -18.48 2.58 -13.67
CA GLY A 51 -18.35 2.29 -15.09
C GLY A 51 -17.91 0.84 -15.38
N PRO A 52 -18.12 0.34 -16.61
CA PRO A 52 -17.77 -1.02 -17.01
C PRO A 52 -16.26 -1.26 -17.22
N GLY A 53 -15.42 -0.26 -16.96
CA GLY A 53 -13.98 -0.33 -17.12
C GLY A 53 -13.28 0.36 -15.96
N LYS A 54 -12.12 -0.15 -15.60
CA LYS A 54 -11.33 0.29 -14.46
C LYS A 54 -10.17 1.16 -14.93
N VAL A 55 -9.85 2.18 -14.13
CA VAL A 55 -8.60 2.93 -14.23
C VAL A 55 -7.78 2.60 -13.00
N LEU A 56 -6.62 1.99 -13.19
CA LEU A 56 -5.72 1.68 -12.09
C LEU A 56 -5.07 2.98 -11.61
N VAL A 57 -5.18 3.28 -10.32
CA VAL A 57 -4.47 4.39 -9.68
C VAL A 57 -3.37 3.81 -8.81
N MET A 58 -2.12 4.23 -9.07
CA MET A 58 -0.94 3.70 -8.40
C MET A 58 -0.06 4.83 -7.88
N ASP A 59 0.34 4.73 -6.60
CA ASP A 59 1.13 5.75 -5.91
C ASP A 59 2.61 5.38 -5.88
N ILE A 60 3.47 6.21 -6.48
CA ILE A 60 4.92 6.10 -6.40
C ILE A 60 5.41 7.20 -5.46
N SER A 61 5.59 6.83 -4.18
CA SER A 61 5.89 7.78 -3.11
C SER A 61 7.04 7.32 -2.22
N GLY A 62 7.74 8.28 -1.62
CA GLY A 62 8.92 8.01 -0.80
C GLY A 62 10.19 7.85 -1.61
N VAL A 63 11.29 7.45 -0.98
CA VAL A 63 12.58 7.27 -1.67
C VAL A 63 12.54 6.01 -2.53
N LEU A 64 12.98 6.11 -3.78
CA LEU A 64 13.04 4.97 -4.69
C LEU A 64 14.25 4.09 -4.33
N THR A 65 14.01 2.99 -3.63
CA THR A 65 15.05 2.03 -3.25
C THR A 65 14.59 0.59 -3.44
N TYR A 66 15.55 -0.31 -3.59
CA TYR A 66 15.32 -1.76 -3.63
C TYR A 66 15.40 -2.38 -2.22
N GLU A 67 15.84 -1.62 -1.22
CA GLU A 67 15.90 -2.10 0.16
C GLU A 67 14.58 -1.80 0.87
N GLU A 68 14.16 -2.70 1.76
CA GLU A 68 13.03 -2.44 2.65
C GLU A 68 13.41 -1.30 3.61
N GLU A 69 12.57 -0.27 3.70
CA GLU A 69 12.75 0.78 4.71
C GLU A 69 12.53 0.19 6.10
N LYS A 70 13.62 -0.26 6.75
CA LYS A 70 13.62 -0.59 8.17
C LYS A 70 13.53 0.70 8.98
N LYS A 71 12.32 1.23 9.18
CA LYS A 71 12.11 2.30 10.16
C LYS A 71 12.26 1.72 11.56
N GLY A 72 13.38 2.06 12.20
CA GLY A 72 13.70 1.67 13.57
C GLY A 72 12.52 1.88 14.52
N GLY A 73 12.12 0.82 15.22
CA GLY A 73 11.09 0.84 16.26
C GLY A 73 9.66 0.50 15.82
N SER A 74 9.37 0.40 14.51
CA SER A 74 8.05 -0.01 14.02
C SER A 74 8.12 -1.40 13.40
N PHE A 75 7.49 -2.39 14.03
CA PHE A 75 7.30 -3.76 13.54
C PHE A 75 6.37 -3.88 12.30
N LYS A 76 6.20 -2.79 11.53
CA LYS A 76 5.48 -2.84 10.25
C LYS A 76 6.50 -3.08 9.15
N GLU A 77 6.53 -4.30 8.64
CA GLU A 77 7.22 -4.67 7.42
C GLU A 77 6.67 -3.80 6.28
N GLN A 78 7.50 -2.88 5.78
CA GLN A 78 7.13 -2.04 4.64
C GLN A 78 7.53 -2.78 3.39
N VAL A 79 6.52 -3.13 2.59
CA VAL A 79 6.71 -3.81 1.30
C VAL A 79 7.59 -2.94 0.40
N ASN A 80 8.63 -3.56 -0.16
CA ASN A 80 9.48 -2.98 -1.19
C ASN A 80 8.63 -2.36 -2.31
N LEU A 81 8.85 -1.07 -2.61
CA LEU A 81 8.07 -0.32 -3.60
C LEU A 81 8.11 -0.96 -4.98
N VAL A 82 9.29 -1.39 -5.44
CA VAL A 82 9.47 -2.01 -6.76
C VAL A 82 8.71 -3.33 -6.85
N ALA A 83 8.79 -4.16 -5.81
CA ALA A 83 8.07 -5.42 -5.73
C ALA A 83 6.55 -5.19 -5.71
N ARG A 84 6.08 -4.20 -4.94
CA ARG A 84 4.66 -3.83 -4.88
C ARG A 84 4.14 -3.40 -6.24
N VAL A 85 4.84 -2.48 -6.92
CA VAL A 85 4.46 -1.99 -8.26
C VAL A 85 4.44 -3.14 -9.26
N LYS A 86 5.43 -4.04 -9.22
CA LYS A 86 5.47 -5.22 -10.10
C LYS A 86 4.28 -6.14 -9.87
N GLU A 87 3.92 -6.41 -8.63
CA GLU A 87 2.78 -7.27 -8.31
C GLU A 87 1.44 -6.60 -8.69
N GLU A 88 1.28 -5.30 -8.42
CA GLU A 88 0.11 -4.50 -8.81
C GLU A 88 -0.08 -4.51 -10.35
N LEU A 89 0.99 -4.25 -11.11
CA LEU A 89 0.96 -4.30 -12.58
C LEU A 89 0.74 -5.72 -13.10
N GLY A 90 1.30 -6.74 -12.45
CA GLY A 90 1.10 -8.14 -12.79
C GLY A 90 -0.36 -8.59 -12.63
N LYS A 91 -1.03 -8.13 -11.56
CA LYS A 91 -2.47 -8.35 -11.36
C LYS A 91 -3.29 -7.60 -12.40
N ALA A 92 -2.99 -6.32 -12.62
CA ALA A 92 -3.68 -5.50 -13.61
C ALA A 92 -3.50 -5.99 -15.06
N ALA A 93 -2.39 -6.68 -15.36
CA ALA A 93 -2.15 -7.27 -16.66
C ALA A 93 -3.10 -8.45 -16.96
N GLN A 94 -3.59 -9.12 -15.92
CA GLN A 94 -4.54 -10.23 -16.04
C GLN A 94 -5.99 -9.75 -16.04
N ASP A 95 -6.25 -8.51 -15.60
CA ASP A 95 -7.58 -7.91 -15.58
C ASP A 95 -7.89 -7.18 -16.91
N ASN A 96 -8.82 -7.73 -17.68
CA ASN A 96 -9.27 -7.16 -18.95
C ASN A 96 -10.11 -5.89 -18.80
N GLU A 97 -10.62 -5.59 -17.61
CA GLU A 97 -11.39 -4.39 -17.30
C GLU A 97 -10.50 -3.16 -17.10
N VAL A 98 -9.21 -3.34 -16.80
CA VAL A 98 -8.25 -2.23 -16.68
C VAL A 98 -7.98 -1.62 -18.06
N LYS A 99 -8.43 -0.39 -18.27
CA LYS A 99 -8.32 0.33 -19.57
C LYS A 99 -7.25 1.44 -19.57
N ALA A 100 -6.81 1.88 -18.39
CA ALA A 100 -5.80 2.92 -18.25
C ALA A 100 -5.10 2.83 -16.88
N LEU A 101 -3.94 3.48 -16.79
CA LEU A 101 -3.15 3.61 -15.57
C LEU A 101 -2.87 5.10 -15.27
N VAL A 102 -3.13 5.50 -14.04
CA VAL A 102 -2.75 6.80 -13.48
C VAL A 102 -1.65 6.58 -12.44
N LEU A 103 -0.47 7.13 -12.71
CA LEU A 103 0.68 7.10 -11.81
C LEU A 103 0.76 8.39 -11.02
N ARG A 104 0.49 8.34 -9.72
CA ARG A 104 0.62 9.48 -8.81
C ARG A 104 2.02 9.49 -8.21
N ILE A 105 2.82 10.48 -8.56
CA ILE A 105 4.24 10.52 -8.21
C ILE A 105 4.47 11.59 -7.14
N ASN A 106 5.03 11.16 -6.01
CA ASN A 106 5.43 12.02 -4.90
C ASN A 106 6.75 11.54 -4.26
N THR A 107 7.88 11.79 -4.93
CA THR A 107 9.18 11.25 -4.56
C THR A 107 10.32 12.24 -4.81
N PRO A 108 11.33 12.28 -3.91
CA PRO A 108 12.58 12.98 -4.18
C PRO A 108 13.49 12.26 -5.21
N GLY A 109 13.11 11.05 -5.65
CA GLY A 109 13.97 10.15 -6.40
C GLY A 109 14.58 9.07 -5.51
N GLY A 110 15.73 8.54 -5.90
CA GLY A 110 16.41 7.48 -5.16
C GLY A 110 17.50 6.81 -5.99
N THR A 111 17.65 5.50 -5.84
CA THR A 111 18.65 4.74 -6.58
C THR A 111 18.30 4.68 -8.07
N VAL A 112 19.33 4.72 -8.90
CA VAL A 112 19.18 4.61 -10.37
C VAL A 112 18.52 3.27 -10.73
N SER A 113 18.96 2.18 -10.09
CA SER A 113 18.42 0.85 -10.35
C SER A 113 16.94 0.70 -10.01
N ALA A 114 16.47 1.25 -8.88
CA ALA A 114 15.05 1.19 -8.54
C ALA A 114 14.19 2.01 -9.52
N SER A 115 14.70 3.19 -9.90
CA SER A 115 14.05 4.06 -10.90
C SER A 115 13.95 3.35 -12.26
N ASP A 116 15.01 2.65 -12.67
CA ASP A 116 15.05 1.91 -13.94
C ASP A 116 14.09 0.72 -13.96
N LEU A 117 14.06 -0.07 -12.89
CA LEU A 117 13.12 -1.19 -12.77
C LEU A 117 11.67 -0.71 -12.82
N LEU A 118 11.32 0.35 -12.09
CA LEU A 118 9.97 0.91 -12.11
C LEU A 118 9.59 1.39 -13.51
N HIS A 119 10.46 2.16 -14.16
CA HIS A 119 10.27 2.60 -15.54
C HIS A 119 10.06 1.42 -16.49
N HIS A 120 10.87 0.36 -16.36
CA HIS A 120 10.76 -0.84 -17.18
C HIS A 120 9.43 -1.55 -17.00
N GLU A 121 9.01 -1.82 -15.77
CA GLU A 121 7.76 -2.52 -15.46
C GLU A 121 6.54 -1.75 -15.99
N ILE A 122 6.52 -0.41 -15.84
CA ILE A 122 5.46 0.45 -16.40
C ILE A 122 5.43 0.38 -17.93
N MET A 123 6.60 0.44 -18.58
CA MET A 123 6.70 0.35 -20.05
C MET A 123 6.25 -1.01 -20.57
N GLN A 124 6.59 -2.10 -19.88
CA GLN A 124 6.15 -3.44 -20.24
C GLN A 124 4.65 -3.59 -20.10
N PHE A 125 4.07 -3.13 -18.99
CA PHE A 125 2.63 -3.13 -18.78
C PHE A 125 1.90 -2.34 -19.88
N LYS A 126 2.37 -1.11 -20.15
CA LYS A 126 1.82 -0.24 -21.20
C LYS A 126 1.80 -0.92 -22.56
N LYS A 127 2.93 -1.51 -22.97
CA LYS A 127 3.06 -2.20 -24.26
C LYS A 127 2.25 -3.48 -24.32
N GLY A 128 2.31 -4.32 -23.28
CA GLY A 128 1.64 -5.62 -23.23
C GLY A 128 0.11 -5.50 -23.19
N ARG A 129 -0.43 -4.47 -22.54
CA ARG A 129 -1.88 -4.23 -22.43
C ARG A 129 -2.40 -3.22 -23.45
N ASN A 130 -1.52 -2.49 -24.12
CA ASN A 130 -1.86 -1.40 -25.03
C ASN A 130 -2.83 -0.37 -24.40
N VAL A 131 -2.57 -0.02 -23.14
CA VAL A 131 -3.37 0.95 -22.36
C VAL A 131 -2.66 2.30 -22.27
N LYS A 132 -3.41 3.37 -22.00
CA LYS A 132 -2.83 4.69 -21.77
C LYS A 132 -2.32 4.84 -20.35
N VAL A 133 -1.16 5.47 -20.20
CA VAL A 133 -0.54 5.78 -18.91
C VAL A 133 -0.44 7.30 -18.76
N VAL A 134 -0.99 7.83 -17.67
CA VAL A 134 -0.87 9.25 -17.31
C VAL A 134 -0.13 9.36 -15.99
N ALA A 135 0.98 10.10 -15.97
CA ALA A 135 1.67 10.44 -14.74
C ALA A 135 1.17 11.78 -14.19
N CYS A 136 0.84 11.81 -12.91
CA CYS A 136 0.39 12.97 -12.16
C CYS A 136 1.42 13.30 -11.09
N PHE A 137 2.13 14.42 -11.25
CA PHE A 137 3.04 14.91 -10.23
C PHE A 137 2.24 15.57 -9.10
N LEU A 138 2.49 15.12 -7.87
CA LEU A 138 1.91 15.68 -6.66
C LEU A 138 2.88 16.72 -6.07
N GLY A 139 3.27 16.59 -4.80
CA GLY A 139 4.18 17.53 -4.14
C GLY A 139 5.58 17.58 -4.78
N MET A 140 6.19 16.41 -5.03
CA MET A 140 7.55 16.31 -5.53
C MET A 140 7.69 15.21 -6.58
N ALA A 141 8.37 15.51 -7.69
CA ALA A 141 8.66 14.52 -8.73
C ALA A 141 10.04 14.79 -9.34
N THR A 142 11.08 14.49 -8.56
CA THR A 142 12.47 14.84 -8.89
C THR A 142 13.32 13.61 -9.23
N SER A 143 14.40 13.81 -10.00
CA SER A 143 15.40 12.81 -10.37
C SER A 143 14.76 11.49 -10.85
N GLY A 144 14.93 10.40 -10.11
CA GLY A 144 14.32 9.10 -10.40
C GLY A 144 12.79 9.14 -10.57
N GLY A 145 12.09 10.03 -9.86
CA GLY A 145 10.64 10.22 -10.06
C GLY A 145 10.30 10.74 -11.45
N TYR A 146 11.11 11.66 -11.99
CA TYR A 146 10.97 12.15 -13.35
C TYR A 146 11.33 11.07 -14.38
N TYR A 147 12.36 10.27 -14.09
CA TYR A 147 12.75 9.12 -14.92
C TYR A 147 11.64 8.07 -15.01
N VAL A 148 10.96 7.77 -13.89
CA VAL A 148 9.82 6.85 -13.90
C VAL A 148 8.65 7.45 -14.70
N ALA A 149 8.40 8.74 -14.54
CA ALA A 149 7.32 9.44 -15.24
C ALA A 149 7.48 9.45 -16.77
N SER A 150 8.70 9.39 -17.29
CA SER A 150 8.93 9.37 -18.74
C SER A 150 8.43 8.09 -19.44
N ALA A 151 8.03 7.06 -18.69
CA ALA A 151 7.32 5.91 -19.23
C ALA A 151 5.87 6.23 -19.66
N ALA A 152 5.27 7.28 -19.08
CA ALA A 152 3.89 7.67 -19.31
C ALA A 152 3.69 8.29 -20.70
N ASP A 153 2.45 8.27 -21.21
CA ASP A 153 2.08 8.96 -22.45
C ASP A 153 1.90 10.47 -22.23
N HIS A 154 1.43 10.84 -21.04
CA HIS A 154 1.23 12.22 -20.63
C HIS A 154 1.70 12.43 -19.21
N ILE A 155 2.28 13.60 -18.95
CA ILE A 155 2.66 14.05 -17.61
C ILE A 155 1.83 15.30 -17.30
N VAL A 156 1.09 15.26 -16.19
CA VAL A 156 0.35 16.38 -15.63
C VAL A 156 0.99 16.75 -14.29
N ALA A 157 1.21 18.04 -14.04
CA ALA A 157 1.80 18.50 -12.79
C ALA A 157 0.96 19.61 -12.16
N GLN A 158 0.94 19.66 -10.82
CA GLN A 158 0.37 20.81 -10.12
C GLN A 158 1.32 22.01 -10.29
N PRO A 159 0.82 23.26 -10.36
CA PRO A 159 1.69 24.44 -10.46
C PRO A 159 2.71 24.56 -9.33
N THR A 160 2.42 23.97 -8.17
CA THR A 160 3.26 23.96 -6.97
C THR A 160 4.13 22.71 -6.83
N THR A 161 4.05 21.75 -7.76
CA THR A 161 4.93 20.59 -7.78
C THR A 161 6.38 21.05 -7.86
N LEU A 162 7.29 20.35 -7.17
CA LEU A 162 8.74 20.45 -7.43
C LEU A 162 9.18 19.37 -8.42
N PRO A 163 9.26 19.64 -9.74
CA PRO A 163 9.80 18.72 -10.72
C PRO A 163 11.32 18.89 -10.87
N GLY A 164 11.93 18.07 -11.74
CA GLY A 164 13.30 18.29 -12.22
C GLY A 164 14.34 17.50 -11.44
N SER A 165 15.51 18.11 -11.15
CA SER A 165 16.69 17.42 -10.62
C SER A 165 17.15 16.24 -11.52
N ILE A 166 17.11 16.45 -12.83
CA ILE A 166 17.51 15.45 -13.83
C ILE A 166 19.04 15.35 -13.84
N GLY A 167 19.55 14.26 -13.30
CA GLY A 167 20.98 13.99 -13.16
C GLY A 167 21.23 12.84 -12.20
N THR A 168 22.48 12.39 -12.13
CA THR A 168 22.94 11.35 -11.21
C THR A 168 24.15 11.84 -10.43
N ILE A 169 24.31 11.34 -9.21
CA ILE A 169 25.42 11.69 -8.32
C ILE A 169 26.06 10.39 -7.83
N ALA A 170 27.38 10.28 -7.93
CA ALA A 170 28.17 9.21 -7.35
C ALA A 170 29.24 9.81 -6.44
N LEU A 171 29.13 9.57 -5.13
CA LEU A 171 30.07 10.06 -4.14
C LEU A 171 31.11 8.99 -3.84
N LYS A 172 32.39 9.29 -4.06
CA LYS A 172 33.53 8.43 -3.74
C LYS A 172 34.40 9.11 -2.69
N PHE A 173 34.54 8.50 -1.52
CA PHE A 173 35.46 8.97 -0.49
C PHE A 173 36.81 8.27 -0.64
N ASN A 174 37.90 9.03 -0.64
CA ASN A 174 39.26 8.51 -0.59
C ASN A 174 39.90 8.91 0.74
N VAL A 175 40.47 7.95 1.47
CA VAL A 175 41.09 8.15 2.80
C VAL A 175 42.57 7.75 2.77
N GLN A 176 43.22 7.74 1.60
CA GLN A 176 44.67 7.62 1.53
C GLN A 176 45.33 8.93 1.97
N GLY A 177 45.99 8.86 3.13
CA GLY A 177 46.99 9.81 3.63
C GLY A 177 48.33 9.12 3.79
#